data_AF-A0A9P6UMQ7-F1
#
_entry.id   AF-A0A9P6UMQ7-F1
#
_cell.length_a   1.000
_cell.length_b   1.000
_cell.length_c   1.000
_cell.angle_alpha   90.00
_cell.angle_beta   90.00
_cell.angle_gamma   90.00
#
_symmetry.space_group_name_H-M   'P 1'
#
loop_
_entity.id
_entity.type
_entity.pdbx_description
1 polymer ?
#
loop_
_entity_poly.entity_id
_entity_poly.type
_entity_poly.pdbx_seq_one_letter_code
_entity_poly.pdbx_strand_id
1 'polypeptide(L)'
;MRGRIAPNLASLIHEVMGAWKGRSEGKGAAADLSPFQQLYLISIQDLTKWQSYNTARQVGLSGVKGSIEVGADADFVIWNPDETFVVRKEIIEFKNKVTPYMGRTLHGVVKETFVRGQRVWSQGKSTSDKALGKLLL
;
A
#
# COMPACT_ATOMS: atom_id res chain seq x y z
N MET A 1 -13.09 -22.23 -15.20
CA MET A 1 -13.90 -21.00 -15.20
C MET A 1 -12.96 -19.81 -15.02
N ARG A 2 -12.76 -18.98 -16.05
CA ARG A 2 -11.92 -17.78 -15.98
C ARG A 2 -12.73 -16.65 -15.34
N GLY A 3 -12.56 -16.44 -14.04
CA GLY A 3 -13.15 -15.31 -13.33
C GLY A 3 -12.47 -14.02 -13.79
N ARG A 4 -13.25 -13.09 -14.36
CA ARG A 4 -12.81 -11.73 -14.64
C ARG A 4 -12.53 -11.05 -13.31
N ILE A 5 -11.28 -10.72 -13.05
CA ILE A 5 -10.89 -9.81 -11.97
C ILE A 5 -11.38 -8.41 -12.38
N ALA A 6 -12.17 -7.78 -11.51
CA ALA A 6 -12.77 -6.47 -11.70
C ALA A 6 -11.69 -5.36 -11.83
N PRO A 7 -12.00 -4.24 -12.49
CA PRO A 7 -11.02 -3.21 -12.86
C PRO A 7 -10.75 -2.28 -11.66
N ASN A 8 -9.84 -2.64 -10.75
CA ASN A 8 -9.51 -1.77 -9.59
C ASN A 8 -8.01 -1.62 -9.30
N LEU A 9 -7.12 -2.35 -9.98
CA LEU A 9 -5.66 -2.16 -9.84
C LEU A 9 -5.05 -1.25 -10.92
N ALA A 10 -5.70 -1.19 -12.09
CA ALA A 10 -5.31 -0.31 -13.19
C ALA A 10 -5.36 1.17 -12.79
N SER A 11 -6.30 1.57 -11.92
CA SER A 11 -6.44 2.96 -11.45
C SER A 11 -5.29 3.39 -10.52
N LEU A 12 -4.84 2.52 -9.62
CA LEU A 12 -3.72 2.78 -8.71
C LEU A 12 -2.40 2.95 -9.48
N ILE A 13 -2.16 2.13 -10.50
CA ILE A 13 -0.98 2.24 -11.37
C ILE A 13 -1.05 3.51 -12.23
N HIS A 14 -2.21 3.84 -12.80
CA HIS A 14 -2.43 5.10 -13.52
C HIS A 14 -2.15 6.32 -12.64
N GLU A 15 -2.49 6.25 -11.37
CA GLU A 15 -2.31 7.35 -10.42
C GLU A 15 -0.83 7.55 -10.02
N VAL A 16 -0.12 6.46 -9.72
CA VAL A 16 1.32 6.48 -9.39
C VAL A 16 2.13 6.97 -10.60
N MET A 17 1.80 6.50 -11.81
CA MET A 17 2.48 6.91 -13.04
C MET A 17 2.12 8.33 -13.47
N GLY A 18 0.87 8.76 -13.27
CA GLY A 18 0.44 10.15 -13.50
C GLY A 18 1.15 11.14 -12.59
N ALA A 19 1.40 10.76 -11.32
CA ALA A 19 2.19 11.56 -10.38
C ALA A 19 3.68 11.64 -10.77
N TRP A 20 4.22 10.62 -11.44
CA TRP A 20 5.60 10.62 -11.94
C TRP A 20 5.75 11.49 -13.20
N LYS A 21 4.79 11.42 -14.14
CA LYS A 21 4.75 12.25 -15.36
C LYS A 21 4.74 13.76 -15.08
N GLY A 22 4.05 14.20 -14.01
CA GLY A 22 4.02 15.61 -13.61
C GLY A 22 5.37 16.19 -13.16
N ARG A 23 6.38 15.33 -12.93
CA ARG A 23 7.72 15.73 -12.48
C ARG A 23 8.77 15.79 -13.59
N SER A 24 8.54 15.14 -14.74
CA SER A 24 9.58 14.89 -15.74
C SER A 24 9.38 15.58 -17.10
N GLU A 25 8.19 16.08 -17.43
CA GLU A 25 7.95 16.67 -18.77
C GLU A 25 7.47 18.13 -18.69
N GLY A 26 8.36 19.04 -19.10
CA GLY A 26 7.93 20.25 -19.76
C GLY A 26 7.07 19.89 -20.98
N LYS A 27 6.06 20.73 -21.26
CA LYS A 27 5.05 20.53 -22.31
C LYS A 27 5.62 19.94 -23.61
N GLY A 28 5.19 18.73 -23.97
CA GLY A 28 5.23 18.26 -25.36
C GLY A 28 5.96 16.95 -25.63
N ALA A 29 5.36 15.81 -25.24
CA ALA A 29 5.49 14.55 -25.97
C ALA A 29 4.34 13.62 -25.56
N ALA A 30 3.50 13.20 -26.51
CA ALA A 30 2.59 12.08 -26.28
C ALA A 30 3.41 10.79 -26.45
N ALA A 31 4.01 10.29 -25.37
CA ALA A 31 4.67 8.99 -25.39
C ALA A 31 3.64 7.88 -25.60
N ASP A 32 3.93 6.94 -26.52
CA ASP A 32 3.14 5.72 -26.72
C ASP A 32 3.08 4.93 -25.40
N LEU A 33 1.86 4.76 -24.88
CA LEU A 33 1.59 4.07 -23.63
C LEU A 33 1.41 2.56 -23.81
N SER A 34 1.51 2.04 -25.05
CA SER A 34 1.36 0.62 -25.36
C SER A 34 2.26 -0.33 -24.53
N PRO A 35 3.53 0.00 -24.19
CA PRO A 35 4.35 -0.85 -23.34
C PRO A 35 3.88 -0.85 -21.88
N PHE A 36 3.30 0.26 -21.42
CA PHE A 36 2.76 0.39 -20.07
C PHE A 36 1.39 -0.29 -19.92
N GLN A 37 0.66 -0.50 -21.02
CA GLN A 37 -0.57 -1.31 -21.06
C GLN A 37 -0.32 -2.80 -20.77
N GLN A 38 0.91 -3.30 -20.90
CA GLN A 38 1.28 -4.66 -20.51
C GLN A 38 1.60 -4.81 -19.00
N LEU A 39 1.70 -3.71 -18.23
CA LEU A 39 1.88 -3.74 -16.75
C LEU A 39 0.59 -4.09 -15.98
N TYR A 40 -0.49 -4.44 -16.68
CA TYR A 40 -1.85 -4.43 -16.15
C TYR A 40 -2.28 -5.65 -15.32
N LEU A 41 -1.36 -6.54 -14.97
CA LEU A 41 -1.67 -7.72 -14.16
C LEU A 41 -0.67 -7.87 -13.00
N ILE A 42 -0.51 -6.81 -12.21
CA ILE A 42 0.15 -6.93 -10.91
C ILE A 42 -0.82 -7.67 -9.98
N SER A 43 -0.40 -8.76 -9.37
CA SER A 43 -1.22 -9.45 -8.38
C SER A 43 -1.01 -8.86 -6.97
N ILE A 44 -1.91 -9.12 -6.03
CA ILE A 44 -1.68 -8.74 -4.64
C ILE A 44 -0.43 -9.46 -4.08
N GLN A 45 -0.15 -10.67 -4.58
CA GLN A 45 1.05 -11.43 -4.24
C GLN A 45 2.33 -10.74 -4.73
N ASP A 46 2.29 -10.10 -5.91
CA ASP A 46 3.43 -9.32 -6.39
C ASP A 46 3.67 -8.08 -5.51
N LEU A 47 2.60 -7.39 -5.10
CA LEU A 47 2.69 -6.26 -4.18
C LEU A 47 3.27 -6.67 -2.82
N THR A 48 2.74 -7.73 -2.20
CA THR A 48 3.25 -8.21 -0.90
C THR A 48 4.68 -8.71 -1.00
N LYS A 49 5.04 -9.33 -2.14
CA LYS A 49 6.42 -9.74 -2.42
C LYS A 49 7.38 -8.56 -2.46
N TRP A 50 7.01 -7.46 -3.12
CA TRP A 50 7.86 -6.28 -3.24
C TRP A 50 7.90 -5.42 -1.98
N GLN A 51 6.76 -5.26 -1.29
CA GLN A 51 6.62 -4.33 -0.17
C GLN A 51 6.97 -4.95 1.19
N SER A 52 6.99 -6.29 1.29
CA SER A 52 7.14 -6.98 2.58
C SER A 52 8.17 -8.10 2.52
N TYR A 53 7.91 -9.15 1.73
CA TYR A 53 8.76 -10.35 1.70
C TYR A 53 10.20 -10.07 1.29
N ASN A 54 10.40 -9.37 0.17
CA ASN A 54 11.75 -9.06 -0.32
C ASN A 54 12.49 -8.09 0.62
N THR A 55 11.77 -7.15 1.24
CA THR A 55 12.35 -6.21 2.21
C THR A 55 12.83 -6.95 3.46
N ALA A 56 12.00 -7.83 4.03
CA ALA A 56 12.40 -8.66 5.16
C ALA A 56 13.62 -9.51 4.83
N ARG A 57 13.66 -10.11 3.64
CA ARG A 57 14.82 -10.87 3.17
C ARG A 57 16.08 -10.01 3.05
N GLN A 58 15.95 -8.80 2.51
CA GLN A 58 17.08 -7.88 2.32
C GLN A 58 17.74 -7.46 3.63
N VAL A 59 16.96 -7.33 4.71
CA VAL A 59 17.45 -6.91 6.03
C VAL A 59 17.69 -8.07 7.01
N GLY A 60 17.62 -9.31 6.54
CA GLY A 60 17.91 -10.50 7.36
C GLY A 60 16.79 -10.92 8.33
N LEU A 61 15.54 -10.51 8.08
CA LEU A 61 14.37 -10.83 8.91
C LEU A 61 13.45 -11.91 8.29
N SER A 62 13.94 -12.66 7.30
CA SER A 62 13.20 -13.79 6.70
C SER A 62 12.73 -14.79 7.77
N GLY A 63 11.51 -15.32 7.61
CA GLY A 63 10.91 -16.28 8.56
C GLY A 63 10.36 -15.65 9.84
N VAL A 64 10.66 -14.38 10.11
CA VAL A 64 10.10 -13.62 11.25
C VAL A 64 9.20 -12.48 10.75
N LYS A 65 9.55 -11.83 9.63
CA LYS A 65 8.80 -10.72 9.03
C LYS A 65 8.55 -10.98 7.54
N GLY A 66 7.50 -10.33 7.03
CA GLY A 66 7.22 -10.26 5.60
C GLY A 66 6.55 -11.48 5.00
N SER A 67 6.10 -12.43 5.82
CA SER A 67 5.36 -13.64 5.44
C SER A 67 4.20 -13.90 6.40
N ILE A 68 3.16 -14.56 5.89
CA ILE A 68 2.07 -15.12 6.70
C ILE A 68 2.31 -16.63 6.73
N GLU A 69 3.02 -17.09 7.76
CA GLU A 69 3.38 -18.49 7.95
C GLU A 69 3.54 -18.81 9.44
N VAL A 70 3.49 -20.09 9.79
CA VAL A 70 3.67 -20.52 11.18
C VAL A 70 5.08 -20.17 11.65
N GLY A 71 5.18 -19.49 12.79
CA GLY A 71 6.45 -19.04 13.39
C GLY A 71 6.82 -17.59 13.08
N ALA A 72 6.20 -16.97 12.07
CA ALA A 72 6.39 -15.54 11.78
C ALA A 72 5.61 -14.65 12.77
N ASP A 73 6.05 -13.40 12.94
CA ASP A 73 5.30 -12.41 13.69
C ASP A 73 3.96 -12.14 12.98
N ALA A 74 2.87 -12.12 13.75
CA ALA A 74 1.53 -11.82 13.25
C ALA A 74 1.35 -10.31 12.93
N ASP A 75 2.03 -9.86 11.88
CA ASP A 75 2.00 -8.51 11.32
C ASP A 75 1.19 -8.52 10.02
N PHE A 76 -0.04 -8.02 10.06
CA PHE A 76 -0.92 -7.98 8.89
C PHE A 76 -1.93 -6.85 8.99
N VAL A 77 -2.61 -6.58 7.87
CA VAL A 77 -3.70 -5.61 7.80
C VAL A 77 -4.99 -6.31 7.36
N ILE A 78 -6.11 -5.84 7.89
CA ILE A 78 -7.43 -6.12 7.32
C ILE A 78 -7.73 -5.01 6.34
N TRP A 79 -7.96 -5.35 5.08
CA TRP A 79 -8.04 -4.41 3.96
C TRP A 79 -9.27 -4.69 3.10
N ASN A 80 -10.00 -3.63 2.75
CA ASN A 80 -11.14 -3.70 1.85
C ASN A 80 -10.76 -3.10 0.48
N PRO A 81 -10.54 -3.92 -0.57
CA PRO A 81 -10.09 -3.45 -1.89
C PRO A 81 -11.13 -2.61 -2.64
N ASP A 82 -12.41 -2.83 -2.38
CA ASP A 82 -13.51 -2.24 -3.15
C ASP A 82 -13.94 -0.87 -2.60
N GLU A 83 -13.46 -0.52 -1.42
CA GLU A 83 -13.78 0.75 -0.78
C GLU A 83 -12.81 1.86 -1.19
N THR A 84 -13.34 3.08 -1.26
CA THR A 84 -12.59 4.26 -1.64
C THR A 84 -12.64 5.33 -0.57
N PHE A 85 -11.62 6.18 -0.51
CA PHE A 85 -11.60 7.35 0.35
C PHE A 85 -10.92 8.53 -0.34
N VAL A 86 -11.32 9.75 0.05
CA VAL A 86 -10.65 10.98 -0.40
C VAL A 86 -9.58 11.35 0.60
N VAL A 87 -8.36 11.62 0.13
CA VAL A 87 -7.27 12.08 0.99
C VAL A 87 -7.54 13.52 1.41
N ARG A 88 -7.83 13.70 2.69
CA ARG A 88 -8.05 15.00 3.33
C ARG A 88 -7.03 15.23 4.44
N LYS A 89 -6.92 16.47 4.91
CA LYS A 89 -5.93 16.85 5.94
C LYS A 89 -6.16 16.10 7.25
N GLU A 90 -7.41 15.76 7.54
CA GLU A 90 -7.86 15.20 8.82
C GLU A 90 -7.45 13.74 9.01
N ILE A 91 -7.23 13.00 7.92
CA ILE A 91 -6.86 11.57 7.97
C ILE A 91 -5.34 11.35 7.92
N ILE A 92 -4.57 12.43 7.80
CA ILE A 92 -3.11 12.35 7.74
C ILE A 92 -2.58 12.30 9.17
N GLU A 93 -1.83 11.25 9.52
CA GLU A 93 -1.32 11.06 10.88
C GLU A 93 0.03 11.75 11.15
N PHE A 94 0.88 11.92 10.14
CA PHE A 94 2.19 12.57 10.34
C PHE A 94 2.06 14.08 10.66
N LYS A 95 3.08 14.67 11.29
CA LYS A 95 3.04 16.03 11.88
C LYS A 95 2.67 17.12 10.86
N ASN A 96 3.35 17.15 9.72
CA ASN A 96 3.14 18.16 8.69
C ASN A 96 2.05 17.67 7.72
N LYS A 97 0.85 18.23 7.73
CA LYS A 97 -0.29 17.68 6.95
C LYS A 97 -0.24 17.98 5.44
N VAL A 98 0.88 17.69 4.78
CA VAL A 98 1.13 17.94 3.35
C VAL A 98 1.45 16.63 2.65
N THR A 99 0.76 16.33 1.55
CA THR A 99 0.94 15.11 0.75
C THR A 99 0.63 15.38 -0.72
N PRO A 100 1.34 14.77 -1.68
CA PRO A 100 1.00 14.87 -3.10
C PRO A 100 -0.35 14.22 -3.44
N TYR A 101 -0.90 13.41 -2.54
CA TYR A 101 -2.20 12.75 -2.72
C TYR A 101 -3.38 13.61 -2.29
N MET A 102 -3.17 14.85 -1.81
CA MET A 102 -4.24 15.70 -1.28
C MET A 102 -5.38 15.87 -2.30
N GLY A 103 -6.63 15.64 -1.85
CA GLY A 103 -7.83 15.74 -2.68
C GLY A 103 -8.06 14.57 -3.64
N ARG A 104 -7.13 13.60 -3.72
CA ARG A 104 -7.30 12.43 -4.58
C ARG A 104 -8.19 11.38 -3.93
N THR A 105 -8.92 10.63 -4.76
CA THR A 105 -9.69 9.46 -4.32
C THR A 105 -8.83 8.22 -4.53
N LEU A 106 -8.53 7.50 -3.45
CA LEU A 106 -7.75 6.27 -3.47
C LEU A 106 -8.66 5.06 -3.27
N HIS A 107 -8.24 3.92 -3.82
CA HIS A 107 -8.91 2.63 -3.67
C HIS A 107 -8.19 1.76 -2.65
N GLY A 108 -8.95 0.94 -1.94
CA GLY A 108 -8.43 0.05 -0.93
C GLY A 108 -8.30 0.73 0.42
N VAL A 109 -9.21 0.44 1.34
CA VAL A 109 -9.19 1.00 2.71
C VAL A 109 -8.65 -0.02 3.70
N VAL A 110 -7.61 0.35 4.44
CA VAL A 110 -7.17 -0.42 5.61
C VAL A 110 -8.19 -0.22 6.73
N LYS A 111 -8.72 -1.32 7.27
CA LYS A 111 -9.70 -1.36 8.36
C LYS A 111 -9.06 -1.54 9.72
N GLU A 112 -8.06 -2.43 9.79
CA GLU A 112 -7.34 -2.75 11.02
C GLU A 112 -5.88 -3.09 10.70
N THR A 113 -4.98 -2.79 11.63
CA THR A 113 -3.56 -3.15 11.55
C THR A 113 -3.15 -3.90 12.79
N PHE A 114 -2.43 -5.01 12.59
CA PHE A 114 -1.90 -5.87 13.63
C PHE A 114 -0.38 -5.87 13.60
N VAL A 115 0.23 -5.84 14.78
CA VAL A 115 1.67 -6.00 14.98
C VAL A 115 1.87 -7.03 16.08
N ARG A 116 2.55 -8.14 15.77
CA ARG A 116 2.77 -9.26 16.70
C ARG A 116 1.48 -9.76 17.35
N GLY A 117 0.42 -9.84 16.55
CA GLY A 117 -0.91 -10.28 16.98
C GLY A 117 -1.69 -9.26 17.81
N GLN A 118 -1.11 -8.09 18.10
CA GLN A 118 -1.80 -7.01 18.79
C GLN A 118 -2.37 -6.03 17.77
N ARG A 119 -3.66 -5.73 17.87
CA ARG A 119 -4.29 -4.70 17.06
C ARG A 119 -3.76 -3.34 17.51
N VAL A 120 -3.11 -2.60 16.61
CA VAL A 120 -2.50 -1.29 16.90
C VAL A 120 -3.28 -0.13 16.30
N TRP A 121 -4.13 -0.39 15.31
CA TRP A 121 -4.93 0.62 14.63
C TRP A 121 -6.27 0.06 14.21
N SER A 122 -7.34 0.84 14.34
CA SER A 122 -8.69 0.49 13.91
C SER A 122 -9.49 1.76 13.60
N GLN A 123 -10.21 1.76 12.48
CA GLN A 123 -11.15 2.84 12.11
C GLN A 123 -10.58 4.27 12.22
N GLY A 124 -9.37 4.51 11.71
CA GLY A 124 -8.79 5.86 11.73
C GLY A 124 -8.09 6.24 13.03
N LYS A 125 -7.95 5.34 13.99
CA LYS A 125 -7.36 5.66 15.30
C LYS A 125 -6.40 4.58 15.79
N SER A 126 -5.38 5.03 16.52
CA SER A 126 -4.56 4.12 17.33
C SER A 126 -5.42 3.46 18.40
N THR A 127 -5.17 2.19 18.68
CA THR A 127 -5.86 1.44 19.75
C THR A 127 -5.18 1.57 21.10
N SER A 128 -3.99 2.19 21.15
CA SER A 128 -3.18 2.36 22.36
C SER A 128 -2.40 3.67 22.29
N ASP A 129 -2.29 4.36 23.43
CA ASP A 129 -1.41 5.53 23.58
C ASP A 129 0.06 5.14 23.76
N LYS A 130 0.32 3.88 24.11
CA LYS A 130 1.66 3.31 24.23
C LYS A 130 2.09 2.68 22.91
N ALA A 131 3.29 3.01 22.45
CA ALA A 131 3.93 2.35 21.32
C ALA A 131 4.23 0.87 21.65
N LEU A 132 3.75 -0.03 20.79
CA LEU A 132 3.92 -1.48 20.93
C LEU A 132 5.08 -2.06 20.08
N GLY A 133 5.81 -1.17 19.38
CA GLY A 133 6.99 -1.53 18.61
C GLY A 133 8.15 -2.04 19.48
N LYS A 134 9.00 -2.87 18.88
CA LYS A 134 10.26 -3.35 19.45
C LYS A 134 11.33 -3.26 18.36
N LEU A 135 12.54 -2.88 18.73
CA LEU A 135 13.72 -2.93 17.86
C LEU A 135 14.04 -4.39 17.54
N LEU A 136 14.42 -4.68 16.29
CA LEU A 136 14.65 -6.04 15.79
C LEU A 136 16.10 -6.30 15.34
N LEU A 137 16.94 -5.26 15.32
CA LEU A 137 18.35 -5.26 14.93
C LEU A 137 19.10 -4.18 15.71
#